data_AF-A0A6P2C8X8-F1
#
_entry.id   AF-A0A6P2C8X8-F1
#
_cell.length_a   1.000
_cell.length_b   1.000
_cell.length_c   1.000
_cell.angle_alpha   90.00
_cell.angle_beta   90.00
_cell.angle_gamma   90.00
#
_symmetry.space_group_name_H-M   'P 1'
#
loop_
_entity.id
_entity.type
_entity.pdbx_description
1 polymer ?
#
loop_
_entity_poly.entity_id
_entity_poly.type
_entity_poly.pdbx_seq_one_letter_code
_entity_poly.pdbx_strand_id
1 'polypeptide(L)'
;MPAAASAGRAQAALRRTRVRRQPRRGSVGLNVNGQSERTVGSVTDRQAVISVRGEAQLEAEPEIAVVSVTVQARDRDRRTVLDRLVARNKQVLDLAAGYGDAVEKTESGPASAYPELKKGDSERVSRYSGQASVRLTLRDFTVLGELVSRLATLELASVAGPWWSLRPDSPVYRQVRIAAAQDATLRGREYAEAFGGRLGELIEAADTGLLSSQASAPRPGPPHAYAMRAAASMPAQEEPSLDLEPVRQTVSAQVEARFAMIPPGPSA
;
A
#
# COMPACT_ATOMS: atom_id res chain seq x y z
N MET A 1 -27.28 -32.61 32.03
CA MET A 1 -28.58 -33.26 31.72
C MET A 1 -29.68 -32.24 31.94
N PRO A 2 -30.75 -32.18 31.12
CA PRO A 2 -31.05 -32.89 29.85
C PRO A 2 -30.77 -31.98 28.60
N ALA A 3 -30.40 -32.45 27.39
CA ALA A 3 -31.03 -33.37 26.40
C ALA A 3 -32.17 -32.66 25.60
N ALA A 4 -32.34 -32.73 24.26
CA ALA A 4 -31.78 -33.55 23.17
C ALA A 4 -32.18 -33.00 21.76
N ALA A 5 -31.46 -33.48 20.71
CA ALA A 5 -31.93 -33.89 19.35
C ALA A 5 -32.51 -32.82 18.39
N SER A 6 -32.43 -32.87 17.04
CA SER A 6 -32.05 -33.84 15.99
C SER A 6 -31.88 -33.05 14.66
N ALA A 7 -30.82 -33.26 13.86
CA ALA A 7 -30.73 -34.12 12.66
C ALA A 7 -31.73 -33.85 11.50
N GLY A 8 -31.21 -33.62 10.29
CA GLY A 8 -31.98 -33.59 9.04
C GLY A 8 -31.12 -33.38 7.79
N ARG A 9 -30.50 -34.45 7.28
CA ARG A 9 -29.92 -34.54 5.92
C ARG A 9 -31.03 -34.80 4.90
N ALA A 10 -30.89 -34.29 3.67
CA ALA A 10 -31.44 -34.93 2.47
C ALA A 10 -30.62 -34.57 1.21
N GLN A 11 -30.22 -35.61 0.48
CA GLN A 11 -29.50 -35.59 -0.79
C GLN A 11 -30.45 -35.77 -1.99
N ALA A 12 -29.93 -35.40 -3.16
CA ALA A 12 -30.08 -36.03 -4.48
C ALA A 12 -31.40 -35.85 -5.28
N ALA A 13 -31.25 -35.41 -6.54
CA ALA A 13 -31.65 -36.20 -7.72
C ALA A 13 -31.18 -35.55 -9.04
N LEU A 14 -30.26 -36.23 -9.73
CA LEU A 14 -29.96 -36.07 -11.16
C LEU A 14 -31.07 -36.73 -12.00
N ARG A 15 -31.51 -36.07 -13.08
CA ARG A 15 -32.12 -36.77 -14.23
C ARG A 15 -31.68 -36.17 -15.56
N ARG A 16 -30.94 -37.01 -16.30
CA ARG A 16 -30.60 -36.89 -17.72
C ARG A 16 -31.83 -37.22 -18.56
N THR A 17 -32.07 -36.49 -19.66
CA THR A 17 -33.03 -36.91 -20.68
C THR A 17 -32.42 -36.85 -22.08
N ARG A 18 -32.80 -37.86 -22.86
CA ARG A 18 -32.20 -38.45 -24.07
C ARG A 18 -32.14 -37.55 -25.31
N VAL A 19 -31.07 -37.81 -26.05
CA VAL A 19 -30.89 -37.58 -27.49
C VAL A 19 -31.86 -38.47 -28.30
N ARG A 20 -32.45 -37.91 -29.37
CA ARG A 20 -33.11 -38.70 -30.43
C ARG A 20 -32.70 -38.16 -31.81
N ARG A 21 -32.14 -39.04 -32.65
CA ARG A 21 -31.71 -38.81 -34.05
C ARG A 21 -32.83 -39.17 -35.04
N GLN A 22 -33.04 -38.28 -36.02
CA GLN A 22 -33.25 -38.43 -37.49
C GLN A 22 -34.37 -39.33 -38.07
N PRO A 23 -34.91 -39.00 -39.26
CA PRO A 23 -34.26 -39.40 -40.53
C PRO A 23 -34.30 -38.37 -41.69
N ARG A 24 -33.51 -38.67 -42.73
CA ARG A 24 -33.32 -37.94 -44.00
C ARG A 24 -34.37 -38.30 -45.07
N ARG A 25 -34.70 -37.33 -45.93
CA ARG A 25 -35.04 -37.36 -47.39
C ARG A 25 -35.19 -35.87 -47.77
N GLY A 26 -34.56 -35.25 -48.77
CA GLY A 26 -34.08 -35.70 -50.06
C GLY A 26 -34.97 -35.06 -51.14
N SER A 27 -34.70 -33.81 -51.57
CA SER A 27 -35.20 -33.27 -52.85
C SER A 27 -34.36 -32.06 -53.27
N VAL A 28 -33.81 -32.15 -54.47
CA VAL A 28 -33.13 -31.11 -55.23
C VAL A 28 -34.20 -30.18 -55.82
N GLY A 29 -33.95 -28.88 -55.77
CA GLY A 29 -34.68 -27.86 -56.51
C GLY A 29 -33.81 -26.63 -56.65
N LEU A 30 -33.16 -26.50 -57.82
CA LEU A 30 -32.61 -25.23 -58.27
C LEU A 30 -33.75 -24.20 -58.27
N ASN A 31 -33.51 -23.02 -57.70
CA ASN A 31 -34.02 -21.82 -58.35
C ASN A 31 -33.05 -20.64 -58.19
N VAL A 32 -32.92 -19.96 -59.30
CA VAL A 32 -31.96 -18.91 -59.63
C VAL A 32 -32.57 -17.55 -59.29
N ASN A 33 -31.68 -16.61 -58.96
CA ASN A 33 -31.88 -15.16 -58.86
C ASN A 33 -32.61 -14.60 -57.64
N GLY A 34 -31.93 -13.67 -56.98
CA GLY A 34 -32.60 -12.58 -56.29
C GLY A 34 -31.84 -12.12 -55.06
N GLN A 35 -31.02 -11.09 -55.25
CA GLN A 35 -30.61 -10.14 -54.22
C GLN A 35 -29.45 -10.57 -53.32
N SER A 36 -28.29 -10.04 -53.70
CA SER A 36 -27.21 -9.67 -52.79
C SER A 36 -27.79 -8.76 -51.71
N GLU A 37 -28.31 -9.33 -50.63
CA GLU A 37 -28.36 -8.65 -49.35
C GLU A 37 -26.91 -8.32 -48.99
N ARG A 38 -26.56 -7.06 -49.21
CA ARG A 38 -25.44 -6.45 -48.53
C ARG A 38 -25.70 -6.69 -47.05
N THR A 39 -25.02 -7.67 -46.47
CA THR A 39 -24.75 -7.69 -45.04
C THR A 39 -24.00 -6.39 -44.77
N VAL A 40 -24.75 -5.35 -44.44
CA VAL A 40 -24.23 -4.19 -43.72
C VAL A 40 -23.72 -4.82 -42.44
N GLY A 41 -22.41 -5.13 -42.43
CA GLY A 41 -21.74 -5.54 -41.21
C GLY A 41 -22.13 -4.51 -40.18
N SER A 42 -22.78 -4.95 -39.10
CA SER A 42 -23.08 -4.10 -37.97
C SER A 42 -21.81 -3.32 -37.68
N VAL A 43 -21.81 -2.02 -37.95
CA VAL A 43 -20.82 -1.12 -37.38
C VAL A 43 -21.06 -1.31 -35.90
N THR A 44 -20.25 -2.16 -35.26
CA THR A 44 -20.22 -2.25 -33.81
C THR A 44 -20.06 -0.82 -33.38
N ASP A 45 -21.09 -0.29 -32.74
CA ASP A 45 -21.15 1.05 -32.19
C ASP A 45 -19.98 1.19 -31.22
N ARG A 46 -18.81 1.57 -31.76
CA ARG A 46 -17.61 1.79 -30.99
C ARG A 46 -17.78 3.17 -30.40
N GLN A 47 -18.49 3.21 -29.28
CA GLN A 47 -18.60 4.40 -28.46
C GLN A 47 -17.17 4.90 -28.18
N ALA A 48 -16.90 6.16 -28.50
CA ALA A 48 -15.59 6.76 -28.24
C ALA A 48 -15.33 6.74 -26.72
N VAL A 49 -14.12 6.37 -26.33
CA VAL A 49 -13.71 6.26 -24.93
C VAL A 49 -12.54 7.20 -24.66
N ILE A 50 -12.67 8.00 -23.61
CA ILE A 50 -11.62 8.86 -23.09
C ILE A 50 -11.00 8.16 -21.88
N SER A 51 -9.72 7.84 -21.96
CA SER A 51 -8.95 7.33 -20.82
C SER A 51 -8.10 8.45 -20.24
N VAL A 52 -8.22 8.66 -18.94
CA VAL A 52 -7.48 9.70 -18.22
C VAL A 52 -6.88 9.13 -16.96
N ARG A 53 -5.83 9.81 -16.49
CA ARG A 53 -5.27 9.62 -15.17
C ARG A 53 -5.43 10.92 -14.40
N GLY A 54 -6.17 10.87 -13.31
CA GLY A 54 -6.30 11.96 -12.36
C GLY A 54 -5.30 11.82 -11.23
N GLU A 55 -4.80 12.95 -10.76
CA GLU A 55 -3.80 13.03 -9.70
C GLU A 55 -4.16 14.16 -8.75
N ALA A 56 -3.88 13.96 -7.46
CA ALA A 56 -3.98 15.02 -6.49
C ALA A 56 -2.89 14.88 -5.43
N GLN A 57 -2.53 16.02 -4.86
CA GLN A 57 -1.58 16.14 -3.76
C GLN A 57 -2.14 17.11 -2.72
N LEU A 58 -2.03 16.76 -1.45
CA LEU A 58 -2.39 17.61 -0.33
C LEU A 58 -1.23 17.66 0.65
N GLU A 59 -0.99 18.85 1.19
CA GLU A 59 -0.12 19.05 2.35
C GLU A 59 -0.97 19.08 3.62
N ALA A 60 -0.52 18.38 4.66
CA ALA A 60 -1.16 18.36 5.96
C ALA A 60 -0.11 18.48 7.08
N GLU A 61 -0.50 19.08 8.20
CA GLU A 61 0.31 19.00 9.42
C GLU A 61 0.41 17.54 9.88
N PRO A 62 1.55 17.11 10.44
CA PRO A 62 1.68 15.77 10.96
C PRO A 62 0.77 15.57 12.18
N GLU A 63 0.20 14.39 12.29
CA GLU A 63 -0.71 14.03 13.39
C GLU A 63 -0.01 13.25 14.50
N ILE A 64 1.09 12.58 14.15
CA ILE A 64 1.91 11.79 15.05
C ILE A 64 3.39 11.97 14.74
N ALA A 65 4.22 11.78 15.78
CA ALA A 65 5.67 11.69 15.67
C ALA A 65 6.11 10.31 16.16
N VAL A 66 6.93 9.62 15.38
CA VAL A 66 7.44 8.30 15.73
C VAL A 66 8.91 8.41 16.14
N VAL A 67 9.23 7.89 17.31
CA VAL A 67 10.60 7.76 17.81
C VAL A 67 10.93 6.29 17.95
N SER A 68 12.11 5.89 17.50
CA SER A 68 12.64 4.53 17.70
C SER A 68 13.79 4.56 18.68
N VAL A 69 13.65 3.81 19.76
CA VAL A 69 14.69 3.62 20.76
C VAL A 69 15.26 2.23 20.58
N THR A 70 16.57 2.10 20.45
CA THR A 70 17.26 0.81 20.40
C THR A 70 18.17 0.71 21.60
N VAL A 71 17.96 -0.31 22.44
CA VAL A 71 18.82 -0.63 23.57
C VAL A 71 19.76 -1.75 23.18
N GLN A 72 21.02 -1.63 23.58
CA GLN A 72 22.05 -2.62 23.27
C GLN A 72 22.58 -3.24 24.55
N ALA A 73 23.04 -4.48 24.44
CA ALA A 73 23.76 -5.15 25.51
C ALA A 73 24.88 -6.01 24.95
N ARG A 74 25.88 -6.17 25.79
CA ARG A 74 27.14 -6.79 25.44
C ARG A 74 27.66 -7.49 26.70
N ASP A 75 27.77 -8.82 26.71
CA ASP A 75 28.51 -9.59 27.72
C ASP A 75 29.25 -10.83 27.14
N ARG A 76 30.12 -11.50 27.90
CA ARG A 76 30.69 -12.81 27.55
C ARG A 76 29.68 -13.94 27.74
N ASP A 77 28.69 -13.75 28.61
CA ASP A 77 27.58 -14.68 28.81
C ASP A 77 26.31 -14.21 28.05
N ARG A 78 25.71 -15.12 27.27
CA ARG A 78 24.50 -14.83 26.49
C ARG A 78 23.31 -14.50 27.39
N ARG A 79 23.19 -15.17 28.54
CA ARG A 79 22.06 -14.95 29.46
C ARG A 79 22.12 -13.55 30.06
N THR A 80 23.31 -13.13 30.49
CA THR A 80 23.57 -11.78 30.96
C THR A 80 23.25 -10.70 29.91
N VAL A 81 23.49 -10.96 28.61
CA VAL A 81 23.06 -10.05 27.53
C VAL A 81 21.53 -9.90 27.51
N LEU A 82 20.80 -11.01 27.54
CA LEU A 82 19.34 -11.00 27.50
C LEU A 82 18.73 -10.30 28.73
N ASP A 83 19.24 -10.59 29.93
CA ASP A 83 18.77 -9.98 31.17
C ASP A 83 18.98 -8.46 31.15
N ARG A 84 20.13 -7.99 30.65
CA ARG A 84 20.42 -6.55 30.46
C ARG A 84 19.50 -5.91 29.41
N LEU A 85 19.19 -6.60 28.31
CA LEU A 85 18.25 -6.09 27.31
C LEU A 85 16.85 -5.94 27.91
N VAL A 86 16.37 -6.93 28.66
CA VAL A 86 15.07 -6.87 29.34
C VAL A 86 15.02 -5.70 30.31
N ALA A 87 16.04 -5.53 31.14
CA ALA A 87 16.12 -4.42 32.10
C ALA A 87 16.13 -3.05 31.41
N ARG A 88 16.94 -2.86 30.36
CA ARG A 88 17.00 -1.60 29.59
C ARG A 88 15.72 -1.34 28.81
N ASN A 89 15.13 -2.36 28.20
CA ASN A 89 13.85 -2.23 27.53
C ASN A 89 12.77 -1.79 28.52
N LYS A 90 12.74 -2.37 29.73
CA LYS A 90 11.83 -1.95 30.79
C LYS A 90 12.05 -0.49 31.20
N GLN A 91 13.29 -0.01 31.31
CA GLN A 91 13.56 1.39 31.60
C GLN A 91 12.98 2.34 30.54
N VAL A 92 13.08 1.99 29.25
CA VAL A 92 12.48 2.76 28.15
C VAL A 92 10.95 2.78 28.28
N LEU A 93 10.33 1.63 28.55
CA LEU A 93 8.88 1.52 28.70
C LEU A 93 8.36 2.29 29.92
N ASP A 94 9.02 2.17 31.07
CA ASP A 94 8.64 2.85 32.31
C ASP A 94 8.80 4.37 32.15
N LEU A 95 9.85 4.83 31.45
CA LEU A 95 10.05 6.25 31.11
C LEU A 95 8.93 6.75 30.20
N ALA A 96 8.62 6.04 29.11
CA ALA A 96 7.56 6.43 28.18
C ALA A 96 6.18 6.47 28.86
N ALA A 97 5.88 5.51 29.74
CA ALA A 97 4.64 5.48 30.50
C ALA A 97 4.46 6.71 31.41
N GLY A 98 5.56 7.34 31.86
CA GLY A 98 5.52 8.57 32.64
C GLY A 98 4.95 9.79 31.90
N TYR A 99 4.84 9.74 30.58
CA TYR A 99 4.28 10.82 29.74
C TYR A 99 2.78 10.66 29.47
N GLY A 100 2.15 9.58 29.97
CA GLY A 100 0.71 9.36 29.85
C GLY A 100 0.20 9.43 28.41
N ASP A 101 -0.89 10.15 28.21
CA ASP A 101 -1.59 10.24 26.92
C ASP A 101 -0.80 10.96 25.82
N ALA A 102 0.32 11.61 26.14
CA ALA A 102 1.19 12.21 25.12
C ALA A 102 1.83 11.15 24.22
N VAL A 103 2.12 9.96 24.79
CA VAL A 103 2.56 8.77 24.06
C VAL A 103 1.32 7.95 23.72
N GLU A 104 0.81 8.12 22.50
CA GLU A 104 -0.38 7.44 22.00
C GLU A 104 -0.18 5.92 21.93
N LYS A 105 1.02 5.46 21.54
CA LYS A 105 1.31 4.03 21.37
C LYS A 105 2.75 3.71 21.71
N THR A 106 2.94 2.55 22.34
CA THR A 106 4.26 1.97 22.60
C THR A 106 4.29 0.55 22.08
N GLU A 107 5.28 0.22 21.26
CA GLU A 107 5.44 -1.09 20.66
C GLU A 107 6.88 -1.60 20.86
N SER A 108 7.04 -2.74 21.52
CA SER A 108 8.34 -3.40 21.60
C SER A 108 8.55 -4.32 20.40
N GLY A 109 9.66 -4.11 19.68
CA GLY A 109 10.12 -4.95 18.60
C GLY A 109 10.82 -6.22 19.09
N PRO A 110 11.21 -7.11 18.16
CA PRO A 110 11.92 -8.33 18.50
C PRO A 110 13.30 -8.02 19.13
N ALA A 111 13.63 -8.73 20.21
CA ALA A 111 14.96 -8.73 20.77
C ALA A 111 15.82 -9.81 20.11
N SER A 112 17.07 -9.50 19.79
CA SER A 112 18.02 -10.46 19.23
C SER A 112 19.34 -10.43 19.99
N ALA A 113 19.96 -11.60 20.10
CA ALA A 113 21.30 -11.76 20.66
C ALA A 113 22.10 -12.72 19.78
N TYR A 114 23.30 -12.31 19.39
CA TYR A 114 24.16 -13.02 18.46
C TYR A 114 25.60 -13.11 19.01
N PRO A 115 26.32 -14.19 18.69
CA PRO A 115 27.71 -14.34 19.07
C PRO A 115 28.61 -13.41 18.24
N GLU A 116 29.62 -12.84 18.90
CA GLU A 116 30.73 -12.14 18.27
C GLU A 116 31.97 -13.07 18.27
N LEU A 117 32.39 -13.48 17.08
CA LEU A 117 33.50 -14.40 16.89
C LEU A 117 34.84 -13.68 17.08
N LYS A 118 35.86 -14.41 17.51
CA LYS A 118 37.20 -13.86 17.69
C LYS A 118 37.82 -13.58 16.31
N LYS A 119 38.49 -12.44 16.16
CA LYS A 119 39.19 -12.10 14.91
C LYS A 119 40.27 -13.16 14.62
N GLY A 120 40.18 -13.81 13.47
CA GLY A 120 41.09 -14.89 13.04
C GLY A 120 40.68 -16.30 13.46
N ASP A 121 39.54 -16.47 14.15
CA ASP A 121 39.01 -17.79 14.55
C ASP A 121 37.48 -17.76 14.48
N SER A 122 36.93 -18.33 13.41
CA SER A 122 35.50 -18.31 13.11
C SER A 122 34.65 -19.26 13.96
N GLU A 123 35.25 -20.14 14.76
CA GLU A 123 34.50 -21.08 15.60
C GLU A 123 34.49 -20.64 17.07
N ARG A 124 35.42 -19.77 17.47
CA ARG A 124 35.53 -19.33 18.86
C ARG A 124 34.77 -18.03 19.13
N VAL A 125 33.70 -18.14 19.92
CA VAL A 125 32.95 -16.99 20.43
C VAL A 125 33.80 -16.22 21.45
N SER A 126 33.92 -14.91 21.25
CA SER A 126 34.62 -13.99 22.15
C SER A 126 33.70 -13.30 23.15
N ARG A 127 32.51 -12.88 22.67
CA ARG A 127 31.42 -12.34 23.49
C ARG A 127 30.09 -12.50 22.75
N TYR A 128 29.01 -12.10 23.38
CA TYR A 128 27.69 -11.94 22.78
C TYR A 128 27.30 -10.46 22.76
N SER A 129 26.66 -10.03 21.69
CA SER A 129 25.97 -8.76 21.64
C SER A 129 24.51 -8.97 21.29
N GLY A 130 23.68 -8.03 21.68
CA GLY A 130 22.27 -8.07 21.37
C GLY A 130 21.67 -6.67 21.40
N GLN A 131 20.47 -6.59 20.83
CA GLN A 131 19.69 -5.38 20.77
C GLN A 131 18.21 -5.69 20.89
N ALA A 132 17.47 -4.72 21.42
CA ALA A 132 16.01 -4.70 21.41
C ALA A 132 15.57 -3.29 21.02
N SER A 133 14.42 -3.17 20.35
CA SER A 133 13.89 -1.87 19.94
C SER A 133 12.51 -1.61 20.52
N VAL A 134 12.24 -0.34 20.81
CA VAL A 134 10.92 0.17 21.20
C VAL A 134 10.57 1.30 20.25
N ARG A 135 9.38 1.21 19.66
CA ARG A 135 8.78 2.28 18.87
C ARG A 135 7.78 3.03 19.75
N LEU A 136 7.95 4.33 19.85
CA LEU A 136 7.06 5.24 20.55
C LEU A 136 6.35 6.11 19.52
N THR A 137 5.03 6.14 19.56
CA THR A 137 4.19 7.04 18.75
C THR A 137 3.65 8.11 19.67
N LEU A 138 4.02 9.35 19.42
CA LEU A 138 3.58 10.52 20.17
C LEU A 138 2.49 11.25 19.40
N ARG A 139 1.51 11.76 20.13
CA ARG A 139 0.46 12.66 19.63
C ARG A 139 0.61 14.11 20.11
N ASP A 140 1.36 14.32 21.19
CA ASP A 140 1.68 15.64 21.71
C ASP A 140 3.17 15.90 21.48
N PHE A 141 3.47 16.86 20.62
CA PHE A 141 4.84 17.18 20.23
C PHE A 141 5.54 18.08 21.25
N THR A 142 4.81 18.70 22.17
CA THR A 142 5.40 19.60 23.17
C THR A 142 6.31 18.86 24.15
N VAL A 143 6.05 17.57 24.40
CA VAL A 143 6.87 16.72 25.26
C VAL A 143 8.03 16.03 24.54
N LEU A 144 8.08 16.12 23.20
CA LEU A 144 9.02 15.34 22.38
C LEU A 144 10.48 15.65 22.72
N GLY A 145 10.80 16.94 22.87
CA GLY A 145 12.16 17.38 23.22
C GLY A 145 12.64 16.86 24.58
N GLU A 146 11.78 16.93 25.60
CA GLU A 146 12.09 16.38 26.93
C GLU A 146 12.21 14.85 26.88
N LEU A 147 11.26 14.17 26.22
CA LEU A 147 11.25 12.71 26.10
C LEU A 147 12.52 12.21 25.43
N VAL A 148 12.86 12.76 24.26
CA VAL A 148 14.05 12.35 23.50
C VAL A 148 15.32 12.65 24.31
N SER A 149 15.39 13.80 24.97
CA SER A 149 16.53 14.16 25.82
C SER A 149 16.72 13.14 26.96
N ARG A 150 15.65 12.76 27.66
CA ARG A 150 15.72 11.75 28.72
C ARG A 150 16.06 10.36 28.19
N LEU A 151 15.48 9.95 27.07
CA LEU A 151 15.81 8.67 26.43
C LEU A 151 17.28 8.61 26.00
N ALA A 152 17.85 9.72 25.51
CA ALA A 152 19.26 9.81 25.12
C ALA A 152 20.24 9.69 26.29
N THR A 153 19.80 9.93 27.53
CA THR A 153 20.63 9.70 28.74
C THR A 153 20.71 8.24 29.17
N LEU A 154 19.88 7.35 28.62
CA LEU A 154 19.89 5.94 28.98
C LEU A 154 21.16 5.24 28.50
N GLU A 155 21.79 4.46 29.38
CA GLU A 155 23.01 3.74 29.05
C GLU A 155 22.81 2.73 27.91
N LEU A 156 23.70 2.80 26.91
CA LEU A 156 23.67 1.91 25.74
C LEU A 156 22.32 1.93 25.00
N ALA A 157 21.64 3.08 25.01
CA ALA A 157 20.48 3.35 24.17
C ALA A 157 20.86 4.29 23.01
N SER A 158 20.24 4.09 21.85
CA SER A 158 20.28 5.03 20.73
C SER A 158 18.85 5.43 20.38
N VAL A 159 18.62 6.73 20.19
CA VAL A 159 17.33 7.28 19.77
C VAL A 159 17.43 7.71 18.31
N ALA A 160 16.43 7.36 17.52
CA ALA A 160 16.31 7.75 16.12
C ALA A 160 14.90 8.31 15.85
N GLY A 161 14.83 9.30 14.96
CA GLY A 161 13.63 10.10 14.69
C GLY A 161 13.75 11.52 15.24
N PRO A 162 12.64 12.28 15.28
CA PRO A 162 11.27 11.85 14.99
C PRO A 162 11.00 11.63 13.50
N TRP A 163 10.13 10.67 13.18
CA TRP A 163 9.47 10.61 11.87
C TRP A 163 8.05 11.15 11.99
N TRP A 164 7.78 12.23 11.28
CA TRP A 164 6.47 12.85 11.18
C TRP A 164 5.55 12.02 10.28
N SER A 165 4.30 11.83 10.69
CA SER A 165 3.33 11.08 9.90
C SER A 165 1.89 11.47 10.21
N LEU A 166 0.98 11.06 9.33
CA LEU A 166 -0.45 11.06 9.60
C LEU A 166 -0.84 9.73 10.25
N ARG A 167 -1.95 9.69 11.00
CA ARG A 167 -2.48 8.41 11.46
C ARG A 167 -2.98 7.60 10.27
N PRO A 168 -2.95 6.26 10.34
CA PRO A 168 -3.44 5.39 9.25
C PRO A 168 -4.89 5.67 8.83
N ASP A 169 -5.73 6.15 9.75
CA ASP A 169 -7.14 6.50 9.55
C ASP A 169 -7.37 8.00 9.26
N SER A 170 -6.31 8.76 9.00
CA SER A 170 -6.40 10.20 8.71
C SER A 170 -7.36 10.48 7.55
N PRO A 171 -8.28 11.45 7.71
CA PRO A 171 -9.21 11.83 6.65
C PRO A 171 -8.51 12.41 5.42
N VAL A 172 -7.26 12.88 5.54
CA VAL A 172 -6.45 13.43 4.44
C VAL A 172 -6.31 12.40 3.31
N TYR A 173 -6.12 11.12 3.63
CA TYR A 173 -6.03 10.06 2.63
C TYR A 173 -7.32 9.93 1.81
N ARG A 174 -8.48 10.11 2.43
CA ARG A 174 -9.77 10.11 1.71
C ARG A 174 -9.90 11.36 0.85
N GLN A 175 -9.53 12.52 1.38
CA GLN A 175 -9.64 13.79 0.67
C GLN A 175 -8.81 13.79 -0.62
N VAL A 176 -7.54 13.34 -0.56
CA VAL A 176 -6.67 13.30 -1.74
C VAL A 176 -7.18 12.31 -2.80
N ARG A 177 -7.76 11.17 -2.40
CA ARG A 177 -8.37 10.22 -3.34
C ARG A 177 -9.58 10.81 -4.05
N ILE A 178 -10.43 11.54 -3.32
CA ILE A 178 -11.59 12.23 -3.91
C ILE A 178 -11.11 13.33 -4.88
N ALA A 179 -10.09 14.09 -4.49
CA ALA A 179 -9.51 15.13 -5.35
C ALA A 179 -8.91 14.53 -6.64
N ALA A 180 -8.23 13.39 -6.57
CA ALA A 180 -7.70 12.71 -7.75
C ALA A 180 -8.81 12.25 -8.71
N ALA A 181 -9.94 11.76 -8.17
CA ALA A 181 -11.12 11.40 -8.99
C ALA A 181 -11.80 12.62 -9.63
N GLN A 182 -11.84 13.75 -8.92
CA GLN A 182 -12.33 15.01 -9.46
C GLN A 182 -11.42 15.53 -10.58
N ASP A 183 -10.09 15.47 -10.40
CA ASP A 183 -9.11 15.82 -11.43
C ASP A 183 -9.24 14.92 -12.67
N ALA A 184 -9.39 13.59 -12.50
CA ALA A 184 -9.67 12.68 -13.61
C ALA A 184 -10.93 13.12 -14.39
N THR A 185 -12.01 13.44 -13.68
CA THR A 185 -13.27 13.87 -14.30
C THR A 185 -13.10 15.19 -15.05
N LEU A 186 -12.36 16.15 -14.49
CA LEU A 186 -12.05 17.43 -15.13
C LEU A 186 -11.27 17.21 -16.43
N ARG A 187 -10.16 16.46 -16.39
CA ARG A 187 -9.36 16.13 -17.57
C ARG A 187 -10.18 15.41 -18.64
N GLY A 188 -11.05 14.49 -18.23
CA GLY A 188 -11.96 13.81 -19.14
C GLY A 188 -12.87 14.79 -19.88
N ARG A 189 -13.42 15.77 -19.16
CA ARG A 189 -14.25 16.83 -19.73
C ARG A 189 -13.45 17.70 -20.70
N GLU A 190 -12.27 18.16 -20.30
CA GLU A 190 -11.39 18.98 -21.14
C GLU A 190 -11.05 18.27 -22.46
N TYR A 191 -10.74 16.98 -22.42
CA TYR A 191 -10.49 16.21 -23.63
C TYR A 191 -11.74 16.00 -24.48
N ALA A 192 -12.89 15.73 -23.88
CA ALA A 192 -14.14 15.57 -24.63
C ALA A 192 -14.49 16.87 -25.39
N GLU A 193 -14.38 18.01 -24.69
CA GLU A 193 -14.64 19.34 -25.25
C GLU A 193 -13.63 19.69 -26.36
N ALA A 194 -12.35 19.36 -26.18
CA ALA A 194 -11.32 19.57 -27.21
C ALA A 194 -11.59 18.79 -28.52
N PHE A 195 -12.27 17.64 -28.43
CA PHE A 195 -12.72 16.86 -29.59
C PHE A 195 -14.12 17.26 -30.10
N GLY A 196 -14.70 18.35 -29.59
CA GLY A 196 -16.02 18.85 -29.98
C GLY A 196 -17.19 18.03 -29.42
N GLY A 197 -16.94 17.08 -28.52
CA GLY A 197 -17.98 16.30 -27.86
C GLY A 197 -18.23 16.73 -26.42
N ARG A 198 -18.86 15.85 -25.65
CA ARG A 198 -19.08 16.00 -24.20
C ARG A 198 -18.70 14.72 -23.47
N LEU A 199 -18.26 14.86 -22.22
CA LEU A 199 -17.99 13.71 -21.37
C LEU A 199 -19.27 12.93 -21.11
N GLY A 200 -19.23 11.63 -21.37
CA GLY A 200 -20.31 10.69 -21.10
C GLY A 200 -20.15 10.01 -19.73
N GLU A 201 -20.82 8.87 -19.59
CA GLU A 201 -20.81 8.09 -18.35
C GLU A 201 -19.42 7.50 -18.03
N LEU A 202 -19.15 7.33 -16.74
CA LEU A 202 -17.97 6.58 -16.27
C LEU A 202 -18.16 5.11 -16.63
N ILE A 203 -17.22 4.56 -17.40
CA ILE A 203 -17.22 3.15 -17.82
C ILE A 203 -16.45 2.31 -16.79
N GLU A 204 -15.25 2.76 -16.41
CA GLU A 204 -14.35 2.00 -15.55
C GLU A 204 -13.45 2.97 -14.77
N ALA A 205 -13.18 2.68 -13.50
CA ALA A 205 -12.21 3.40 -12.68
C ALA A 205 -11.41 2.41 -11.84
N ALA A 206 -10.11 2.63 -11.73
CA ALA A 206 -9.24 1.80 -10.91
C ALA A 206 -8.03 2.60 -10.45
N ASP A 207 -7.37 2.12 -9.40
CA ASP A 207 -6.04 2.61 -9.05
C ASP A 207 -5.06 2.36 -10.21
N THR A 208 -4.03 3.19 -10.29
CA THR A 208 -3.04 3.16 -11.38
C THR A 208 -2.48 1.76 -11.60
N GLY A 209 -2.49 1.29 -12.85
CA GLY A 209 -1.99 -0.03 -13.25
C GLY A 209 -2.97 -1.20 -13.11
N LEU A 210 -4.18 -1.00 -12.58
CA LEU A 210 -5.21 -2.05 -12.51
C LEU A 210 -6.17 -2.06 -13.71
N LEU A 211 -6.21 -0.99 -14.49
CA LEU A 211 -7.10 -0.79 -15.64
C LEU A 211 -6.60 -1.42 -16.95
N SER A 212 -5.39 -1.99 -16.96
CA SER A 212 -4.82 -2.68 -18.13
C SER A 212 -5.32 -4.12 -18.25
N SER A 213 -6.41 -4.31 -18.98
CA SER A 213 -6.96 -5.60 -19.41
C SER A 213 -6.74 -5.86 -20.92
N GLN A 214 -5.48 -5.85 -21.37
CA GLN A 214 -5.03 -6.64 -22.53
C GLN A 214 -3.62 -7.19 -22.27
N ALA A 215 -3.55 -8.51 -22.07
CA ALA A 215 -2.38 -9.39 -22.23
C ALA A 215 -0.99 -8.79 -21.90
N SER A 216 -0.69 -8.69 -20.62
CA SER A 216 0.64 -9.09 -20.13
C SER A 216 0.42 -9.79 -18.81
N ALA A 217 0.39 -11.13 -18.86
CA ALA A 217 0.68 -11.92 -17.67
C ALA A 217 1.98 -11.37 -17.05
N PRO A 218 2.10 -11.29 -15.72
CA PRO A 218 3.36 -10.92 -15.10
C PRO A 218 4.40 -11.94 -15.55
N ARG A 219 5.27 -11.56 -16.49
CA ARG A 219 6.50 -12.31 -16.73
C ARG A 219 7.31 -12.18 -15.44
N PRO A 220 7.80 -13.28 -14.85
CA PRO A 220 8.82 -13.19 -13.82
C PRO A 220 10.05 -12.55 -14.48
N GLY A 221 10.21 -11.24 -14.32
CA GLY A 221 11.47 -10.57 -14.60
C GLY A 221 12.48 -11.00 -13.52
N PRO A 222 13.77 -11.13 -13.86
CA PRO A 222 14.79 -11.32 -12.84
C PRO A 222 14.68 -10.16 -11.83
N PRO A 223 14.93 -10.40 -10.54
CA PRO A 223 14.87 -9.35 -9.53
C PRO A 223 15.73 -8.17 -10.00
N HIS A 224 15.09 -7.01 -10.13
CA HIS A 224 15.79 -5.76 -10.35
C HIS A 224 16.77 -5.58 -9.20
N ALA A 225 18.06 -5.80 -9.48
CA ALA A 225 19.11 -5.32 -8.62
C ALA A 225 18.95 -3.80 -8.58
N TYR A 226 18.60 -3.27 -7.41
CA TYR A 226 18.77 -1.86 -7.12
C TYR A 226 20.26 -1.54 -7.35
N ALA A 227 20.56 -0.93 -8.50
CA ALA A 227 21.83 -0.25 -8.68
C ALA A 227 21.76 1.02 -7.80
N MET A 228 22.35 0.91 -6.60
CA MET A 228 22.72 2.07 -5.80
C MET A 228 23.63 2.95 -6.64
N ARG A 229 23.08 4.02 -7.22
CA ARG A 229 23.88 5.13 -7.73
C ARG A 229 24.47 5.82 -6.51
N ALA A 230 25.76 5.59 -6.27
CA ALA A 230 26.54 6.36 -5.32
C ALA A 230 26.51 7.83 -5.76
N ALA A 231 25.68 8.64 -5.09
CA ALA A 231 25.82 10.08 -5.12
C ALA A 231 26.95 10.45 -4.16
N ALA A 232 28.13 10.67 -4.72
CA ALA A 232 29.20 11.38 -4.05
C ALA A 232 28.80 12.86 -3.98
N SER A 233 28.44 13.31 -2.79
CA SER A 233 28.61 14.66 -2.24
C SER A 233 28.16 14.59 -0.78
N MET A 234 29.10 14.41 0.14
CA MET A 234 28.83 14.66 1.56
C MET A 234 28.87 16.17 1.77
N PRO A 235 27.76 16.85 2.11
CA PRO A 235 27.87 18.14 2.75
C PRO A 235 28.63 17.96 4.08
N ALA A 236 29.34 19.01 4.48
CA ALA A 236 30.06 19.06 5.74
C ALA A 236 29.16 18.59 6.88
N GLN A 237 29.76 17.91 7.88
CA GLN A 237 29.07 17.54 9.12
C GLN A 237 28.49 18.81 9.75
N GLU A 238 27.23 19.08 9.46
CA GLU A 238 26.36 19.83 10.35
C GLU A 238 26.33 19.07 11.66
N GLU A 239 26.59 19.75 12.77
CA GLU A 239 26.43 19.16 14.08
C GLU A 239 25.04 18.50 14.14
N PRO A 240 24.89 17.29 14.72
CA PRO A 240 23.60 16.63 14.82
C PRO A 240 22.71 17.45 15.75
N SER A 241 22.05 18.45 15.19
CA SER A 241 20.92 19.11 15.79
C SER A 241 19.73 18.19 15.53
N LEU A 242 19.09 17.76 16.61
CA LEU A 242 17.76 17.18 16.47
C LEU A 242 16.83 18.34 16.11
N ASP A 243 16.52 18.47 14.83
CA ASP A 243 15.39 19.27 14.40
C ASP A 243 14.11 18.51 14.79
N LEU A 244 13.48 19.00 15.85
CA LEU A 244 12.26 18.44 16.43
C LEU A 244 11.02 19.24 16.00
N GLU A 245 11.15 20.14 15.04
CA GLU A 245 10.01 20.89 14.54
C GLU A 245 9.13 20.03 13.63
N PRO A 246 7.80 20.05 13.83
CA PRO A 246 6.87 19.33 12.96
C PRO A 246 7.02 19.72 11.49
N VAL A 247 7.22 18.73 10.62
CA VAL A 247 7.32 18.93 9.18
C VAL A 247 6.01 18.54 8.50
N ARG A 248 5.55 19.36 7.56
CA ARG A 248 4.36 19.06 6.75
C ARG A 248 4.50 17.77 5.95
N GLN A 249 3.40 17.03 5.92
CA GLN A 249 3.30 15.75 5.22
C GLN A 249 2.62 15.95 3.87
N THR A 250 3.29 15.48 2.83
CA THR A 250 2.74 15.44 1.47
C THR A 250 2.08 14.08 1.24
N VAL A 251 0.79 14.10 0.92
CA VAL A 251 0.03 12.91 0.55
C VAL A 251 -0.43 13.05 -0.89
N SER A 252 -0.23 12.01 -1.70
CA SER A 252 -0.69 11.97 -3.08
C SER A 252 -1.62 10.78 -3.34
N ALA A 253 -2.49 10.93 -4.33
CA ALA A 253 -3.30 9.84 -4.87
C ALA A 253 -3.43 9.98 -6.38
N GLN A 254 -3.61 8.84 -7.05
CA GLN A 254 -3.74 8.73 -8.49
C GLN A 254 -4.85 7.74 -8.80
N VAL A 255 -5.64 8.02 -9.83
CA VAL A 255 -6.70 7.14 -10.31
C VAL A 255 -6.71 7.16 -11.82
N GLU A 256 -6.89 6.00 -12.44
CA GLU A 256 -7.18 5.90 -13.86
C GLU A 256 -8.69 5.76 -14.03
N ALA A 257 -9.23 6.43 -15.04
CA ALA A 257 -10.66 6.39 -15.36
C ALA A 257 -10.88 6.36 -16.87
N ARG A 258 -11.90 5.61 -17.28
CA ARG A 258 -12.41 5.55 -18.64
C ARG A 258 -13.81 6.09 -18.66
N PHE A 259 -14.05 7.06 -19.52
CA PHE A 259 -15.36 7.66 -19.75
C PHE A 259 -15.79 7.42 -21.18
N ALA A 260 -17.09 7.26 -21.38
CA ALA A 260 -17.66 7.42 -22.70
C ALA A 260 -17.49 8.87 -23.17
N MET A 261 -17.44 9.07 -24.48
CA MET A 261 -17.55 10.39 -25.10
C MET A 261 -18.82 10.44 -25.94
N ILE A 262 -19.61 11.48 -25.73
CA ILE A 262 -20.77 11.82 -26.55
C ILE A 262 -20.25 12.68 -27.72
N PRO A 263 -20.30 12.22 -28.98
CA PRO A 263 -19.79 12.98 -30.12
C PRO A 263 -20.63 14.26 -30.36
N PRO A 264 -20.09 15.26 -31.08
CA PRO A 264 -20.89 16.39 -31.54
C PRO A 264 -22.10 15.89 -32.35
N GLY A 265 -23.24 16.55 -32.18
CA GLY A 265 -24.40 16.31 -33.05
C GLY A 265 -24.06 16.58 -34.51
N PRO A 266 -24.78 15.98 -35.48
CA PRO A 266 -24.55 16.28 -36.89
C PRO A 266 -24.75 17.77 -37.14
N SER A 267 -23.77 18.42 -37.75
CA SER A 267 -23.89 19.81 -38.19
C SER A 267 -25.11 19.92 -39.12
N ALA A 268 -26.02 20.84 -38.78
CA ALA A 268 -27.21 21.15 -39.57
C ALA A 268 -26.85 21.83 -40.91
#